data_AF-A0A383AF39-F1
#
_entry.id   AF-A0A383AF39-F1
#
_cell.length_a   1.000
_cell.length_b   1.000
_cell.length_c   1.000
_cell.angle_alpha   90.00
_cell.angle_beta   90.00
_cell.angle_gamma   90.00
#
_symmetry.space_group_name_H-M   'P 1'
#
loop_
_entity.id
_entity.type
_entity.pdbx_description
1 polymer ?
#
loop_
_entity_poly.entity_id
_entity_poly.type
_entity_poly.pdbx_seq_one_letter_code
_entity_poly.pdbx_strand_id
1 'polypeptide(L)' 'MKNLNGKKILLIICGGIAAYKSLEVIRLLKKNGSSVKTILTNNAKNFVTPLSVVSLSQEKVYTDL' A
#
# COMPACT_ATOMS: atom_id res chain seq x y z
N MET A 1 12.30 13.03 -13.78
CA MET A 1 11.55 12.33 -12.72
C MET A 1 12.49 11.37 -12.00
N LYS A 2 12.44 11.26 -10.66
CA LYS A 2 13.29 10.31 -9.91
C LYS A 2 12.97 8.87 -10.32
N ASN A 3 13.99 8.08 -10.62
CA ASN A 3 13.84 6.66 -10.95
C ASN A 3 13.42 5.88 -9.67
N LEU A 4 12.23 5.28 -9.72
CA LEU A 4 11.66 4.47 -8.64
C LEU A 4 11.89 2.96 -8.85
N ASN A 5 12.48 2.57 -9.98
CA ASN A 5 12.76 1.17 -10.31
C ASN A 5 13.75 0.58 -9.29
N GLY A 6 13.43 -0.61 -8.78
CA GLY A 6 14.22 -1.32 -7.77
C GLY A 6 14.18 -0.72 -6.36
N LYS A 7 13.41 0.37 -6.12
CA LYS A 7 13.25 0.91 -4.78
C LYS A 7 12.35 0.02 -3.93
N LYS A 8 12.68 -0.09 -2.64
CA LYS A 8 11.86 -0.74 -1.61
C LYS A 8 11.14 0.33 -0.81
N ILE A 9 9.82 0.32 -0.83
CA ILE A 9 8.97 1.35 -0.21
C ILE A 9 8.13 0.68 0.88
N LEU A 10 8.11 1.29 2.06
CA LEU A 10 7.16 0.96 3.12
C LEU A 10 6.01 1.96 3.08
N LEU A 11 4.79 1.48 2.89
CA LEU A 11 3.58 2.29 2.87
C LEU A 11 2.70 1.95 4.08
N ILE A 12 2.52 2.90 4.99
CA ILE A 12 1.64 2.76 6.14
C ILE A 12 0.31 3.46 5.82
N ILE A 13 -0.78 2.72 5.89
CA ILE A 13 -2.13 3.19 5.56
C ILE A 13 -2.90 3.37 6.88
N CYS A 14 -3.26 4.62 7.18
CA CYS A 14 -4.00 5.01 8.38
C CYS A 14 -5.49 5.25 8.09
N GLY A 15 -6.29 5.41 9.14
CA GLY A 15 -7.75 5.61 9.05
C GLY A 15 -8.13 7.05 8.76
N GLY A 16 -8.15 7.43 7.49
CA GLY A 16 -8.73 8.68 7.02
C GLY A 16 -9.42 8.45 5.66
N ILE A 17 -10.27 9.38 5.24
CA ILE A 17 -11.03 9.22 3.99
C ILE A 17 -10.12 8.99 2.78
N ALA A 18 -8.88 9.52 2.77
CA ALA A 18 -7.93 9.30 1.69
C ALA A 18 -7.38 7.86 1.59
N ALA A 19 -7.66 6.98 2.56
CA ALA A 19 -7.13 5.62 2.60
C ALA A 19 -7.52 4.79 1.37
N TYR A 20 -8.69 5.00 0.76
CA TYR A 20 -9.09 4.27 -0.46
C TYR A 20 -8.14 4.52 -1.65
N LYS A 21 -7.53 5.71 -1.73
CA LYS A 21 -6.58 6.05 -2.80
C LYS A 21 -5.24 5.34 -2.63
N SER A 22 -4.96 4.75 -1.46
CA SER A 22 -3.73 3.98 -1.24
C SER A 22 -3.59 2.82 -2.24
N LEU A 23 -4.70 2.24 -2.69
CA LEU A 23 -4.74 1.20 -3.72
C LEU A 23 -4.16 1.70 -5.05
N GLU A 24 -4.53 2.91 -5.47
CA GLU A 24 -4.00 3.54 -6.68
C GLU A 24 -2.51 3.87 -6.53
N VAL A 25 -2.10 4.38 -5.36
CA VAL A 25 -0.69 4.64 -5.05
C VAL A 25 0.15 3.36 -5.15
N ILE A 26 -0.31 2.24 -4.58
CA ILE A 26 0.37 0.95 -4.68
C ILE A 26 0.52 0.54 -6.15
N ARG A 27 -0.56 0.65 -6.94
CA ARG A 27 -0.54 0.31 -8.37
C ARG A 27 0.48 1.14 -9.14
N LEU A 28 0.54 2.45 -8.89
CA LEU A 28 1.49 3.34 -9.54
C LEU A 28 2.93 3.05 -9.12
N LEU A 29 3.20 2.78 -7.84
CA LEU A 29 4.54 2.42 -7.38
C LEU A 29 5.03 1.11 -8.00
N LYS A 30 4.17 0.09 -8.04
CA LYS A 30 4.46 -1.20 -8.69
C LYS A 30 4.69 -1.04 -10.19
N LYS A 31 3.88 -0.23 -10.88
CA LYS A 31 4.06 0.09 -12.31
C LYS A 31 5.41 0.76 -12.59
N ASN A 32 5.94 1.52 -11.64
CA ASN A 32 7.25 2.15 -11.73
C ASN A 32 8.42 1.25 -11.27
N GLY A 33 8.18 -0.05 -11.08
CA GLY A 33 9.22 -1.03 -10.74
C GLY A 33 9.66 -1.03 -9.27
N SER A 34 8.90 -0.40 -8.37
CA SER A 34 9.16 -0.47 -6.93
C SER A 34 8.56 -1.71 -6.29
N SER A 35 9.23 -2.24 -5.27
CA SER A 35 8.67 -3.18 -4.29
C SER A 35 7.99 -2.40 -3.17
N VAL A 36 6.81 -2.84 -2.75
CA VAL A 36 5.94 -2.10 -1.82
C VAL A 36 5.49 -3.02 -0.71
N LYS A 37 6.03 -2.83 0.49
CA LYS A 37 5.50 -3.43 1.72
C LYS A 37 4.48 -2.50 2.34
N THR A 38 3.45 -3.09 2.93
CA THR A 38 2.31 -2.31 3.44
C THR A 38 2.00 -2.67 4.88
N ILE A 39 1.62 -1.66 5.65
CA ILE A 39 1.04 -1.82 6.97
C ILE A 39 -0.32 -1.14 6.96
N LEU A 40 -1.35 -1.82 7.44
CA LEU A 40 -2.72 -1.35 7.47
C LEU A 40 -3.21 -1.28 8.92
N THR A 41 -3.49 -0.07 9.41
CA THR A 41 -4.03 0.09 10.78
C THR A 41 -5.45 -0.42 10.88
N ASN A 42 -5.92 -0.67 12.12
CA ASN A 42 -7.30 -1.10 12.36
C ASN A 42 -8.33 -0.10 11.79
N ASN A 43 -8.13 1.20 11.97
CA ASN A 43 -9.06 2.21 11.44
C ASN A 43 -9.04 2.31 9.90
N ALA A 44 -7.93 1.95 9.25
CA ALA A 44 -7.84 1.94 7.80
C ALA A 44 -8.66 0.79 7.16
N LYS A 45 -8.92 -0.29 7.91
CA LYS A 45 -9.75 -1.43 7.48
C LYS A 45 -11.20 -1.01 7.16
N ASN A 46 -11.66 0.13 7.69
CA ASN A 46 -12.97 0.71 7.38
C ASN A 46 -13.07 1.27 5.94
N PHE A 47 -11.92 1.52 5.29
CA PHE A 47 -11.87 2.14 3.96
C PHE A 47 -11.24 1.22 2.89
N VAL A 48 -10.31 0.34 3.28
CA VAL A 48 -9.66 -0.62 2.39
C VAL A 48 -9.49 -1.97 3.08
N THR A 49 -9.60 -3.06 2.31
CA THR A 49 -9.45 -4.40 2.87
C THR A 49 -8.00 -4.91 2.77
N PRO A 50 -7.52 -5.74 3.72
CA PRO A 50 -6.21 -6.40 3.58
C PRO A 50 -6.05 -7.14 2.26
N LEU A 51 -7.10 -7.81 1.77
CA LEU A 51 -7.08 -8.55 0.51
C LEU A 51 -6.80 -7.62 -0.69
N SER A 52 -7.48 -6.47 -0.76
CA SER A 52 -7.24 -5.48 -1.83
C SER A 52 -5.80 -4.99 -1.83
N VAL A 53 -5.22 -4.79 -0.64
CA VAL A 53 -3.82 -4.34 -0.49
C VAL A 53 -2.84 -5.44 -0.92
N VAL A 54 -3.02 -6.70 -0.47
CA VAL A 54 -2.18 -7.85 -0.87
C VAL A 54 -2.20 -8.02 -2.40
N SER A 55 -3.38 -8.00 -3.01
CA SER A 55 -3.55 -8.21 -4.44
C SER A 55 -2.79 -7.19 -5.29
N LEU A 56 -2.71 -5.94 -4.82
CA LEU A 56 -2.01 -4.87 -5.55
C LEU A 56 -0.53 -4.77 -5.21
N SER A 57 -0.13 -4.99 -3.96
CA SER A 57 1.27 -4.94 -3.55
C SER A 57 2.04 -6.18 -4.01
N GLN A 58 1.35 -7.33 -4.12
CA GLN A 58 1.94 -8.65 -4.28
C GLN A 58 2.93 -8.98 -3.15
N GLU A 59 2.72 -8.40 -1.97
CA GLU A 59 3.53 -8.60 -0.78
C GLU A 59 2.64 -8.77 0.45
N LYS A 60 3.23 -9.29 1.53
CA LYS A 60 2.55 -9.42 2.83
C LYS A 60 2.09 -8.04 3.33
N VAL A 61 0.83 -7.97 3.76
CA VAL A 61 0.27 -6.83 4.48
C VAL A 61 0.36 -7.10 5.98
N TYR A 62 0.94 -6.18 6.74
CA TYR A 62 0.95 -6.25 8.19
C TYR A 62 -0.28 -5.50 8.74
N THR A 63 -0.94 -6.05 9.75
CA THR A 63 -2.18 -5.47 10.28
C THR A 63 -2.25 -5.36 11.80
N ASP A 64 -1.22 -5.84 12.50
CA ASP A 64 -1.01 -5.60 13.93
C ASP A 64 -0.17 -4.33 14.09
N LEU A 65 -0.86 -3.25 14.44
CA LEU A 65 -0.32 -1.95 14.83
C LEU A 65 -1.11 -1.43 16.02
#